data_AF-A0A940HUL8-F1
#
_entry.id   AF-A0A940HUL8-F1
#
_cell.length_a   1.000
_cell.length_b   1.000
_cell.length_c   1.000
_cell.angle_alpha   90.00
_cell.angle_beta   90.00
_cell.angle_gamma   90.00
#
_symmetry.space_group_name_H-M   'P 1'
#
loop_
_entity.id
_entity.type
_entity.pdbx_description
1 polymer ?
#
loop_
_entity_poly.entity_id
_entity_poly.type
_entity_poly.pdbx_seq_one_letter_code
_entity_poly.pdbx_strand_id
1 'polypeptide(L)' 'MLFATIVSSNYYNTRLGFFCKQELQIEKATRIPFRFRLGSLAACNAIEGK' A
#
# COMPACT_ATOMS: atom_id res chain seq x y z
N MET A 1 -31.84 14.56 -2.44
CA MET A 1 -31.38 13.21 -2.05
C MET A 1 -29.88 13.24 -1.90
N LEU A 2 -29.39 13.25 -0.65
CA LEU A 2 -27.95 13.31 -0.35
C LEU A 2 -27.40 11.88 -0.37
N PHE A 3 -26.80 11.45 -1.48
CA PHE A 3 -26.11 10.16 -1.53
C PHE A 3 -24.73 10.30 -0.88
N ALA A 4 -24.69 10.35 0.45
CA ALA A 4 -23.44 10.20 1.17
C ALA A 4 -22.98 8.74 1.03
N THR A 5 -21.94 8.49 0.24
CA THR A 5 -21.32 7.18 0.16
C THR A 5 -20.73 6.86 1.53
N ILE A 6 -21.37 5.95 2.28
CA ILE A 6 -20.82 5.44 3.54
C ILE A 6 -19.61 4.58 3.17
N VAL A 7 -18.42 5.18 3.29
CA VAL A 7 -17.16 4.48 3.08
C VAL A 7 -16.91 3.60 4.29
N SER A 8 -16.67 2.30 4.06
CA SER A 8 -16.28 1.38 5.13
C SER A 8 -15.03 1.90 5.84
N SER A 9 -14.99 1.79 7.16
CA SER A 9 -13.84 2.22 7.98
C SER A 9 -12.50 1.61 7.51
N ASN A 10 -12.53 0.43 6.90
CA ASN A 10 -11.36 -0.27 6.37
C ASN A 10 -11.06 -0.04 4.87
N TYR A 11 -11.80 0.84 4.20
CA TYR A 11 -11.72 1.03 2.74
C TYR A 11 -10.33 1.44 2.28
N TYR A 12 -9.65 2.31 3.06
CA TYR A 12 -8.28 2.73 2.77
C TYR A 12 -7.30 1.56 2.90
N ASN A 13 -7.31 0.87 4.04
CA ASN A 13 -6.36 -0.21 4.35
C ASN A 13 -6.47 -1.42 3.41
N THR A 14 -7.68 -1.78 2.98
CA THR A 14 -7.91 -2.96 2.12
C THR A 14 -7.39 -2.80 0.68
N ARG A 15 -7.12 -1.57 0.24
CA ARG A 15 -6.71 -1.28 -1.15
C ARG A 15 -5.21 -1.08 -1.33
N LEU A 16 -4.46 -0.94 -0.23
CA LEU A 16 -3.01 -0.68 -0.28
C LEU A 16 -2.19 -1.89 -0.75
N GLY A 17 -2.69 -3.11 -0.60
CA GLY A 17 -2.00 -4.33 -1.05
C GLY A 17 -1.72 -4.39 -2.56
N PHE A 18 -2.45 -3.61 -3.37
CA PHE A 18 -2.16 -3.43 -4.80
C PHE A 18 -0.73 -2.91 -5.03
N PHE A 19 -0.29 -1.92 -4.26
CA PHE A 19 1.03 -1.31 -4.40
C PHE A 19 2.15 -2.26 -3.98
N CYS A 20 1.99 -2.97 -2.84
CA CYS A 20 2.96 -3.97 -2.41
C CYS A 20 3.18 -5.08 -3.45
N LYS A 21 2.10 -5.53 -4.11
CA LYS A 21 2.22 -6.52 -5.20
C LYS A 21 2.98 -5.94 -6.39
N GLN A 22 2.71 -4.69 -6.75
CA GLN A 22 3.36 -4.04 -7.88
C GLN A 22 4.84 -3.77 -7.63
N GLU A 23 5.22 -3.33 -6.42
CA GLU A 23 6.61 -3.22 -5.98
C GLU A 23 7.33 -4.55 -6.19
N LEU A 24 6.79 -5.66 -5.67
CA LEU A 24 7.42 -6.97 -5.80
C LEU A 24 7.62 -7.40 -7.27
N GLN A 25 6.70 -7.06 -8.17
CA GLN A 25 6.86 -7.35 -9.60
C GLN A 25 7.95 -6.48 -10.24
N ILE A 26 7.99 -5.19 -9.89
CA ILE A 26 9.01 -4.25 -10.38
C ILE A 26 10.40 -4.65 -9.87
N GLU A 27 10.53 -4.99 -8.59
CA GLU A 27 11.78 -5.45 -7.98
C GLU A 27 12.29 -6.74 -8.66
N LYS A 28 11.38 -7.68 -8.98
CA LYS A 28 11.73 -8.90 -9.74
C LYS A 28 12.22 -8.60 -11.15
N ALA A 29 11.59 -7.65 -11.84
CA ALA A 29 11.92 -7.32 -13.22
C ALA A 29 13.20 -6.48 -13.33
N THR A 30 13.41 -5.53 -12.42
CA THR A 30 14.48 -4.52 -12.50
C THR A 30 15.69 -4.85 -11.61
N ARG A 31 15.52 -5.74 -10.62
CA ARG A 31 16.46 -5.98 -9.51
C ARG A 31 16.82 -4.73 -8.70
N ILE A 32 16.06 -3.64 -8.84
CA ILE A 32 16.23 -2.40 -8.08
C ILE A 32 15.16 -2.40 -6.98
N PRO A 33 15.52 -2.14 -5.72
CA PRO A 33 14.54 -2.06 -4.62
C PRO A 33 13.63 -0.85 -4.83
N PHE A 34 12.38 -1.11 -5.20
CA PHE A 34 11.40 -0.09 -5.55
C PHE A 34 10.37 0.02 -4.44
N ARG A 35 10.18 1.23 -3.90
CA ARG A 35 9.33 1.46 -2.72
C ARG A 35 8.36 2.63 -2.94
N PHE A 36 7.10 2.35 -3.26
CA PHE A 36 5.95 3.25 -3.16
C PHE A 36 5.58 3.49 -1.69
N ARG A 37 6.20 4.49 -1.07
CA ARG A 37 5.94 4.83 0.34
C ARG A 37 4.86 5.89 0.45
N LEU A 38 3.76 5.54 1.12
CA LEU A 38 2.80 6.50 1.66
C LEU A 38 3.15 6.71 3.15
N GLY A 39 4.02 7.68 3.43
CA GLY A 39 4.50 7.97 4.79
C GLY A 39 5.95 7.53 5.05
N SER A 40 6.31 7.32 6.33
CA SER A 40 7.70 7.07 6.74
C SER A 40 8.12 5.60 6.60
N LEU A 41 9.41 5.38 6.30
CA LEU A 41 9.99 4.05 6.09
C LEU A 41 9.87 3.13 7.31
N ALA A 42 10.06 3.69 8.50
CA ALA A 42 9.99 2.97 9.76
C ALA A 42 8.57 2.46 10.06
N ALA A 43 7.54 3.29 9.80
CA ALA A 43 6.15 2.90 10.02
C ALA A 43 5.72 1.76 9.08
N CYS A 44 6.09 1.83 7.80
CA CYS A 44 5.78 0.77 6.85
C CYS A 44 6.48 -0.55 7.20
N ASN A 45 7.77 -0.52 7.55
CA ASN A 45 8.50 -1.74 7.91
C ASN A 45 7.92 -2.41 9.17
N ALA A 46 7.51 -1.62 10.17
CA ALA A 46 6.87 -2.15 11.38
C ALA A 46 5.55 -2.88 11.07
N ILE A 47 4.75 -2.37 10.14
CA ILE A 47 3.48 -3.00 9.71
C ILE A 47 3.74 -4.25 8.85
N GLU A 48 4.78 -4.23 8.02
CA GLU A 48 5.17 -5.36 7.17
C GLU A 48 5.94 -6.46 7.93
N GLY A 49 6.35 -6.23 9.18
CA GLY A 49 7.17 -7.15 9.96
C GLY A 49 8.60 -7.31 9.41
N LYS A 50 9.10 -6.28 8.72
CA LYS A 50 10.46 -6.21 8.16
C LYS A 50 11.44 -5.52 9.10
#